data_AF-A0A925IJZ7-F1
#
_entry.id   AF-A0A925IJZ7-F1
#
_cell.length_a   1.000
_cell.length_b   1.000
_cell.length_c   1.000
_cell.angle_alpha   90.00
_cell.angle_beta   90.00
_cell.angle_gamma   90.00
#
_symmetry.space_group_name_H-M   'P 1'
#
loop_
_entity.id
_entity.type
_entity.pdbx_description
1 polymer ?
#
loop_
_entity_poly.entity_id
_entity_poly.type
_entity_poly.pdbx_seq_one_letter_code
_entity_poly.pdbx_strand_id
1 'polypeptide(L)'
;MPEASKDAAILIATSYQALKRAEKGDKSTEITNSMVIILFAGFFVEENLNVIIKAMKKHEEMRKFLGGKKYPGLLDKISWFYNEYVELSKSVSRKDLFKKDTNGDLLIFQKLETRFQGIKEIYEFRNKVAHGEIKAVNIIKAERLRKQAKAIVDELFKIAQNHELNIPRNITYQTAIVKQ
;
A
#
# COMPACT_ATOMS: atom_id res chain seq x y z
N MET A 1 3.65 -5.17 -7.94
CA MET A 1 4.01 -6.60 -8.14
C MET A 1 4.02 -7.47 -6.85
N PRO A 2 3.36 -8.65 -6.78
CA PRO A 2 3.44 -9.68 -5.70
C PRO A 2 4.83 -10.22 -5.33
N GLU A 3 5.87 -9.65 -5.90
CA GLU A 3 7.02 -10.41 -6.38
C GLU A 3 8.27 -10.18 -5.49
N ALA A 4 8.07 -9.48 -4.38
CA ALA A 4 9.11 -8.96 -3.50
C ALA A 4 9.27 -9.78 -2.21
N SER A 5 8.22 -10.44 -1.72
CA SER A 5 8.25 -11.33 -0.55
C SER A 5 7.20 -12.43 -0.62
N LYS A 6 7.42 -13.53 0.12
CA LYS A 6 6.46 -14.64 0.25
C LYS A 6 5.11 -14.15 0.80
N ASP A 7 5.13 -13.17 1.68
CA ASP A 7 3.94 -12.59 2.29
C ASP A 7 3.14 -11.78 1.25
N ALA A 8 3.79 -11.00 0.39
CA ALA A 8 3.13 -10.30 -0.72
C ALA A 8 2.42 -11.26 -1.69
N ALA A 9 3.00 -12.44 -1.95
CA ALA A 9 2.39 -13.46 -2.78
C ALA A 9 1.12 -14.06 -2.14
N ILE A 10 1.17 -14.38 -0.84
CA ILE A 10 0.00 -14.85 -0.08
C ILE A 10 -1.11 -13.79 -0.12
N LEU A 11 -0.75 -12.52 0.10
CA LEU A 11 -1.73 -11.44 0.11
C LEU A 11 -2.47 -11.31 -1.24
N ILE A 12 -1.74 -11.49 -2.34
CA ILE A 12 -2.32 -11.44 -3.68
C ILE A 12 -3.19 -12.64 -4.00
N ALA A 13 -2.76 -13.85 -3.63
CA ALA A 13 -3.53 -15.06 -3.80
C ALA A 13 -4.89 -14.94 -3.07
N THR A 14 -4.88 -14.53 -1.80
CA THR A 14 -6.10 -14.34 -1.01
C THR A 14 -7.02 -13.29 -1.62
N SER A 15 -6.48 -12.13 -2.01
CA SER A 15 -7.26 -11.09 -2.69
C SER A 15 -7.84 -11.60 -4.02
N TYR A 16 -7.11 -12.44 -4.76
CA TYR A 16 -7.56 -12.98 -6.06
C TYR A 16 -8.68 -14.00 -5.90
N GLN A 17 -8.57 -14.90 -4.92
CA GLN A 17 -9.63 -15.83 -4.58
C GLN A 17 -10.91 -15.10 -4.17
N ALA A 18 -10.79 -14.03 -3.37
CA ALA A 18 -11.92 -13.19 -2.99
C ALA A 18 -12.58 -12.54 -4.20
N LEU A 19 -11.79 -11.98 -5.14
CA LEU A 19 -12.32 -11.44 -6.40
C LEU A 19 -13.10 -12.49 -7.19
N LYS A 20 -12.53 -13.68 -7.36
CA LYS A 20 -13.19 -14.77 -8.10
C LYS A 20 -14.50 -15.23 -7.44
N ARG A 21 -14.60 -15.16 -6.11
CA ARG A 21 -15.86 -15.45 -5.39
C ARG A 21 -16.88 -14.32 -5.57
N ALA A 22 -16.46 -13.06 -5.51
CA ALA A 22 -17.34 -11.92 -5.75
C ALA A 22 -17.89 -11.92 -7.19
N GLU A 23 -17.05 -12.19 -8.19
CA GLU A 23 -17.44 -12.26 -9.61
C GLU A 23 -18.45 -13.39 -9.91
N LYS A 24 -18.47 -14.46 -9.10
CA LYS A 24 -19.44 -15.56 -9.23
C LYS A 24 -20.87 -15.18 -8.81
N GLY A 25 -21.08 -13.98 -8.27
CA GLY A 25 -22.42 -13.39 -8.08
C GLY A 25 -23.19 -13.86 -6.85
N ASP A 26 -22.52 -14.49 -5.87
CA ASP A 26 -23.15 -14.77 -4.58
C ASP A 26 -23.26 -13.48 -3.75
N LYS A 27 -24.45 -12.87 -3.81
CA LYS A 27 -24.78 -11.63 -3.10
C LYS A 27 -24.56 -11.72 -1.59
N SER A 28 -24.63 -12.92 -1.00
CA SER A 28 -24.45 -13.11 0.44
C SER A 28 -22.99 -12.92 0.88
N THR A 29 -22.03 -13.11 -0.03
CA THR A 29 -20.59 -13.02 0.25
C THR A 29 -19.89 -11.86 -0.46
N GLU A 30 -20.58 -11.12 -1.35
CA GLU A 30 -20.01 -10.01 -2.12
C GLU A 30 -19.36 -8.94 -1.24
N ILE A 31 -20.03 -8.49 -0.18
CA ILE A 31 -19.52 -7.45 0.73
C ILE A 31 -18.22 -7.94 1.38
N THR A 32 -18.24 -9.14 1.97
CA THR A 32 -17.06 -9.74 2.63
C THR A 32 -15.90 -9.89 1.66
N ASN A 33 -16.15 -10.42 0.46
CA ASN A 33 -15.12 -10.56 -0.57
C ASN A 33 -14.56 -9.20 -1.00
N SER A 34 -15.41 -8.20 -1.18
CA SER A 34 -15.00 -6.83 -1.54
C SER A 34 -14.15 -6.18 -0.45
N MET A 35 -14.49 -6.39 0.83
CA MET A 35 -13.69 -5.93 1.95
C MET A 35 -12.32 -6.62 1.98
N VAL A 36 -12.27 -7.94 1.80
CA VAL A 36 -11.02 -8.71 1.74
C VAL A 36 -10.13 -8.19 0.62
N ILE A 37 -10.69 -7.92 -0.57
CA ILE A 37 -9.92 -7.39 -1.71
C ILE A 37 -9.21 -6.09 -1.33
N ILE A 38 -9.91 -5.14 -0.70
CA ILE A 38 -9.36 -3.82 -0.36
C ILE A 38 -8.37 -3.90 0.80
N LEU A 39 -8.67 -4.67 1.86
CA LEU A 39 -7.73 -4.87 2.98
C LEU A 39 -6.39 -5.39 2.49
N PHE A 40 -6.43 -6.43 1.63
CA PHE A 40 -5.24 -7.05 1.09
C PHE A 40 -4.53 -6.16 0.08
N ALA A 41 -5.22 -5.25 -0.61
CA ALA A 41 -4.59 -4.22 -1.42
C ALA A 41 -3.70 -3.29 -0.58
N GLY A 42 -4.16 -2.89 0.61
CA GLY A 42 -3.36 -2.09 1.55
C GLY A 42 -2.14 -2.83 2.10
N PHE A 43 -2.33 -4.07 2.56
CA PHE A 43 -1.21 -4.90 3.02
C PHE A 43 -0.19 -5.17 1.91
N PHE A 44 -0.67 -5.36 0.69
CA PHE A 44 0.18 -5.57 -0.47
C PHE A 44 1.10 -4.36 -0.74
N VAL A 45 0.57 -3.14 -0.69
CA VAL A 45 1.39 -1.91 -0.82
C VAL A 45 2.38 -1.81 0.34
N GLU A 46 1.91 -2.01 1.57
CA GLU A 46 2.73 -1.91 2.79
C GLU A 46 3.91 -2.89 2.78
N GLU A 47 3.66 -4.13 2.34
CA GLU A 47 4.67 -5.18 2.31
C GLU A 47 5.74 -4.92 1.24
N ASN A 48 5.35 -4.40 0.08
CA ASN A 48 6.33 -4.01 -0.93
C ASN A 48 7.19 -2.82 -0.48
N LEU A 49 6.61 -1.85 0.24
CA LEU A 49 7.39 -0.79 0.88
C LEU A 49 8.40 -1.37 1.88
N ASN A 50 8.03 -2.37 2.68
CA ASN A 50 8.97 -3.02 3.60
C ASN A 50 10.17 -3.61 2.84
N VAL A 51 9.92 -4.31 1.72
CA VAL A 51 10.99 -4.90 0.91
C VAL A 51 11.89 -3.81 0.32
N ILE A 52 11.31 -2.74 -0.22
CA ILE A 52 12.04 -1.61 -0.77
C ILE A 52 12.93 -0.96 0.29
N ILE A 53 12.36 -0.57 1.43
CA ILE A 53 13.09 0.06 2.54
C ILE A 53 14.20 -0.86 3.08
N LYS A 54 13.96 -2.17 3.12
CA LYS A 54 14.94 -3.19 3.53
C LYS A 54 16.10 -3.27 2.57
N ALA A 55 15.83 -3.37 1.26
CA ALA A 55 16.86 -3.41 0.24
C ALA A 55 17.74 -2.16 0.27
N MET A 56 17.15 -1.02 0.64
CA MET A 56 17.82 0.28 0.76
C MET A 56 18.63 0.43 2.05
N LYS A 57 18.48 -0.50 3.01
CA LYS A 57 19.09 -0.41 4.35
C LYS A 57 18.70 0.87 5.11
N LYS A 58 17.50 1.40 4.84
CA LYS A 58 17.01 2.70 5.37
C LYS A 58 16.07 2.57 6.58
N HIS A 59 15.87 1.38 7.13
CA HIS A 59 14.94 1.17 8.25
C HIS A 59 15.22 2.06 9.46
N GLU A 60 16.47 2.14 9.90
CA GLU A 60 16.84 2.95 11.06
C GLU A 60 16.63 4.45 10.82
N GLU A 61 17.02 4.92 9.64
CA GLU A 61 16.85 6.31 9.22
C GLU A 61 15.37 6.70 9.15
N MET A 62 14.55 5.88 8.50
CA MET A 62 13.11 6.05 8.47
C MET A 62 12.52 6.11 9.89
N ARG A 63 12.90 5.17 10.77
CA ARG A 63 12.37 5.16 12.15
C ARG A 63 12.79 6.41 12.92
N LYS A 64 14.04 6.85 12.81
CA LYS A 64 14.53 8.07 13.44
C LYS A 64 13.76 9.29 12.94
N PHE A 65 13.60 9.43 11.63
CA PHE A 65 12.82 10.52 11.02
C PHE A 65 11.36 10.52 11.54
N LEU A 66 10.75 9.34 11.65
CA LEU A 66 9.39 9.14 12.14
C LEU A 66 9.27 9.18 13.68
N GLY A 67 10.24 9.75 14.39
CA GLY A 67 10.17 9.95 15.85
C GLY A 67 10.38 8.67 16.67
N GLY A 68 11.17 7.72 16.17
CA GLY A 68 11.52 6.47 16.88
C GLY A 68 10.41 5.41 16.91
N LYS A 69 9.38 5.54 16.06
CA LYS A 69 8.25 4.60 16.03
C LYS A 69 8.74 3.17 15.73
N LYS A 70 8.43 2.23 16.64
CA LYS A 70 8.87 0.81 16.55
C LYS A 70 8.31 0.11 15.31
N TYR A 71 7.02 0.34 15.02
CA TYR A 71 6.31 -0.26 13.89
C TYR A 71 5.59 0.82 13.06
N PRO A 72 6.29 1.45 12.09
CA PRO A 72 5.66 2.35 11.12
C PRO A 72 4.57 1.61 10.33
N GLY A 73 3.42 2.25 10.12
CA GLY A 73 2.33 1.70 9.31
C GLY A 73 2.44 2.10 7.83
N LEU A 74 1.45 1.72 7.02
CA LEU A 74 1.37 2.06 5.59
C LEU A 74 1.58 3.56 5.33
N LEU A 75 0.81 4.43 5.98
CA LEU A 75 0.90 5.88 5.78
C LEU A 75 2.27 6.43 6.16
N ASP A 76 2.86 5.96 7.26
CA ASP A 76 4.19 6.39 7.69
C ASP A 76 5.25 6.04 6.63
N LYS A 77 5.25 4.78 6.17
CA LYS A 77 6.22 4.26 5.20
C LYS A 77 6.11 4.96 3.85
N ILE A 78 4.90 5.10 3.32
CA ILE A 78 4.71 5.71 2.00
C ILE A 78 4.98 7.22 2.03
N SER A 79 4.63 7.91 3.12
CA SER A 79 4.92 9.34 3.27
C SER A 79 6.42 9.59 3.38
N TRP A 80 7.13 8.75 4.15
CA TRP A 80 8.59 8.84 4.24
C TRP A 80 9.26 8.54 2.90
N PHE A 81 8.83 7.48 2.20
CA PHE A 81 9.36 7.14 0.88
C PHE A 81 9.15 8.27 -0.13
N TYR A 82 7.95 8.85 -0.16
CA TYR A 82 7.62 9.99 -1.00
C TYR A 82 8.51 11.20 -0.67
N ASN A 83 8.66 11.53 0.61
CA ASN A 83 9.52 12.62 1.05
C ASN A 83 10.99 12.42 0.66
N GLU A 84 11.46 11.17 0.71
CA GLU A 84 12.86 10.87 0.49
C GLU A 84 13.24 10.77 -1.00
N TYR A 85 12.33 10.30 -1.85
CA TYR A 85 12.66 9.93 -3.24
C TYR A 85 11.84 10.64 -4.33
N VAL A 86 10.78 11.37 -3.95
CA VAL A 86 9.89 12.06 -4.90
C VAL A 86 9.88 13.57 -4.68
N GLU A 87 9.78 14.01 -3.43
CA GLU A 87 9.71 15.43 -3.11
C GLU A 87 11.06 16.13 -3.33
N LEU A 88 11.05 17.25 -4.06
CA LEU A 88 12.25 18.09 -4.25
C LEU A 88 12.61 18.83 -2.95
N SER A 89 11.60 19.42 -2.30
CA SER A 89 11.74 20.14 -1.03
C SER A 89 11.37 19.24 0.14
N LYS A 90 12.33 18.43 0.60
CA LYS A 90 12.12 17.46 1.66
C LYS A 90 11.67 18.11 2.97
N SER A 91 10.68 17.50 3.62
CA SER A 91 10.34 17.77 5.01
C SER A 91 11.51 17.35 5.89
N VAL A 92 11.93 18.21 6.82
CA VAL A 92 13.05 17.97 7.73
C VAL A 92 12.66 17.15 8.96
N SER A 93 11.36 17.09 9.27
CA SER A 93 10.85 16.37 10.43
C SER A 93 9.51 15.67 10.14
N ARG A 94 9.17 14.71 11.00
CA ARG A 94 7.84 14.10 11.02
C ARG A 94 6.72 15.13 11.17
N LYS A 95 6.92 16.18 11.98
CA LYS A 95 5.90 17.20 12.22
C LYS A 95 5.57 17.97 10.94
N ASP A 96 6.59 18.26 10.14
CA ASP A 96 6.43 18.95 8.86
C ASP A 96 5.79 18.03 7.82
N LEU A 97 6.22 16.77 7.76
CA LEU A 97 5.67 15.77 6.85
C LEU A 97 4.17 15.54 7.07
N PHE A 98 3.73 15.52 8.33
CA PHE A 98 2.33 15.30 8.71
C PHE A 98 1.62 16.59 9.12
N LYS A 99 2.02 17.73 8.53
CA LYS A 99 1.33 19.00 8.75
C LYS A 99 -0.12 18.91 8.25
N LYS A 100 -1.04 19.48 9.03
CA LYS A 100 -2.46 19.59 8.71
C LYS A 100 -2.77 20.92 8.03
N ASP A 101 -3.80 20.91 7.19
CA ASP A 101 -4.42 22.13 6.68
C ASP A 101 -5.38 22.77 7.70
N THR A 102 -6.06 23.85 7.30
CA THR A 102 -7.03 24.57 8.14
C THR A 102 -8.27 23.74 8.48
N ASN A 103 -8.56 22.68 7.72
CA ASN A 103 -9.69 21.77 7.94
C ASN A 103 -9.29 20.56 8.80
N GLY A 104 -8.01 20.46 9.17
CA GLY A 104 -7.47 19.35 9.97
C GLY A 104 -7.04 18.14 9.14
N ASP A 105 -7.08 18.22 7.81
CA ASP A 105 -6.66 17.16 6.90
C ASP A 105 -5.13 17.16 6.73
N LEU A 106 -4.53 15.98 6.61
CA LEU A 106 -3.09 15.86 6.37
C LEU A 106 -2.74 16.30 4.96
N LEU A 107 -1.90 17.33 4.82
CA LEU A 107 -1.47 17.86 3.52
C LEU A 107 -0.75 16.81 2.67
N ILE A 108 -0.03 15.88 3.30
CA ILE A 108 0.65 14.78 2.61
C ILE A 108 -0.31 13.88 1.84
N PHE A 109 -1.60 13.79 2.23
CA PHE A 109 -2.56 13.00 1.45
C PHE A 109 -2.78 13.58 0.05
N GLN A 110 -2.80 14.90 -0.12
CA GLN A 110 -2.98 15.51 -1.44
C GLN A 110 -1.80 15.19 -2.36
N LYS A 111 -0.58 15.25 -1.82
CA LYS A 111 0.65 14.89 -2.53
C LYS A 111 0.67 13.40 -2.89
N LEU A 112 0.37 12.55 -1.90
CA LEU A 112 0.32 11.11 -2.10
C LEU A 112 -0.78 10.70 -3.08
N GLU A 113 -1.95 11.33 -3.07
CA GLU A 113 -3.04 10.98 -4.00
C GLU A 113 -2.71 11.42 -5.43
N THR A 114 -1.98 12.53 -5.60
CA THR A 114 -1.49 12.98 -6.91
C THR A 114 -0.49 12.00 -7.51
N ARG A 115 0.40 11.45 -6.68
CA ARG A 115 1.44 10.52 -7.13
C ARG A 115 0.95 9.07 -7.20
N PHE A 116 0.29 8.62 -6.14
CA PHE A 116 -0.12 7.25 -5.86
C PHE A 116 -1.64 7.17 -5.74
N GLN A 117 -2.32 7.37 -6.87
CA GLN A 117 -3.78 7.45 -6.91
C GLN A 117 -4.46 6.24 -6.24
N GLY A 118 -5.44 6.51 -5.38
CA GLY A 118 -6.19 5.53 -4.60
C GLY A 118 -5.58 5.22 -3.24
N ILE A 119 -4.37 5.69 -2.91
CA ILE A 119 -3.73 5.39 -1.63
C ILE A 119 -4.51 5.92 -0.43
N LYS A 120 -5.09 7.13 -0.53
CA LYS A 120 -5.89 7.71 0.56
C LYS A 120 -7.06 6.80 0.90
N GLU A 121 -7.78 6.35 -0.13
CA GLU A 121 -8.96 5.51 0.04
C GLU A 121 -8.61 4.10 0.56
N ILE A 122 -7.52 3.50 0.09
CA ILE A 122 -6.99 2.23 0.62
C ILE A 122 -6.63 2.36 2.11
N TYR A 123 -5.89 3.42 2.45
CA TYR A 123 -5.47 3.68 3.82
C TYR A 123 -6.66 3.91 4.76
N GLU A 124 -7.58 4.79 4.38
CA GLU A 124 -8.76 5.11 5.19
C GLU A 124 -9.65 3.89 5.38
N PHE A 125 -9.83 3.07 4.34
CA PHE A 125 -10.60 1.84 4.45
C PHE A 125 -9.98 0.88 5.47
N ARG A 126 -8.68 0.61 5.37
CA ARG A 126 -7.96 -0.25 6.32
C ARG A 126 -8.03 0.31 7.74
N ASN A 127 -7.89 1.63 7.90
CA ASN A 127 -7.95 2.27 9.21
C ASN A 127 -9.34 2.14 9.84
N LYS A 128 -10.41 2.37 9.07
CA LYS A 128 -11.79 2.18 9.51
C LYS A 128 -12.06 0.75 9.96
N VAL A 129 -11.67 -0.24 9.15
CA VAL A 129 -11.83 -1.65 9.51
C VAL A 129 -11.04 -2.00 10.78
N ALA A 130 -9.82 -1.47 10.96
CA ALA A 130 -9.03 -1.69 12.18
C ALA A 130 -9.69 -1.09 13.44
N HIS A 131 -10.54 -0.06 13.28
CA HIS A 131 -11.34 0.54 14.35
C HIS A 131 -12.74 -0.08 14.48
N GLY A 132 -13.02 -1.20 13.80
CA GLY A 132 -14.30 -1.90 13.87
C GLY A 132 -15.40 -1.28 13.00
N GLU A 133 -15.08 -0.29 12.17
CA GLU A 133 -16.03 0.31 11.24
C GLU A 133 -16.12 -0.54 9.96
N ILE A 134 -17.21 -1.29 9.83
CA ILE A 134 -17.52 -2.05 8.62
C ILE A 134 -18.37 -1.18 7.70
N LYS A 135 -17.78 -0.72 6.59
CA LYS A 135 -18.51 -0.02 5.53
C LYS A 135 -18.70 -0.96 4.35
N ALA A 136 -19.95 -1.13 3.91
CA ALA A 136 -20.25 -1.93 2.72
C ALA A 136 -19.55 -1.34 1.48
N VAL A 137 -19.00 -2.24 0.66
CA VAL A 137 -18.27 -1.91 -0.57
C VAL A 137 -18.69 -2.88 -1.65
N ASN A 138 -18.90 -2.37 -2.85
CA ASN A 138 -19.22 -3.20 -4.01
C ASN A 138 -17.96 -3.66 -4.73
N ILE A 139 -18.14 -4.68 -5.58
CA ILE A 139 -17.06 -5.29 -6.35
C ILE A 139 -16.35 -4.30 -7.28
N ILE A 140 -17.08 -3.37 -7.92
CA ILE A 140 -16.52 -2.37 -8.85
C ILE A 140 -15.46 -1.51 -8.15
N LYS A 141 -15.78 -1.02 -6.95
CA LYS A 141 -14.85 -0.24 -6.14
C LYS A 141 -13.67 -1.08 -5.65
N ALA A 142 -13.93 -2.31 -5.22
CA ALA A 142 -12.89 -3.22 -4.77
C ALA A 142 -11.87 -3.53 -5.89
N GLU A 143 -12.34 -3.82 -7.10
CA GLU A 143 -11.50 -4.05 -8.27
C GLU A 143 -10.67 -2.83 -8.64
N ARG A 144 -11.27 -1.63 -8.65
CA ARG A 144 -10.55 -0.38 -8.93
C ARG A 144 -9.40 -0.20 -7.94
N LEU A 145 -9.67 -0.33 -6.63
CA LEU A 145 -8.66 -0.15 -5.59
C LEU A 145 -7.56 -1.22 -5.66
N ARG A 146 -7.90 -2.46 -6.02
CA ARG A 146 -6.92 -3.52 -6.29
C ARG A 146 -6.00 -3.16 -7.45
N LYS A 147 -6.56 -2.67 -8.57
CA LYS A 147 -5.77 -2.22 -9.75
C LYS A 147 -4.87 -1.04 -9.40
N GLN A 148 -5.38 -0.07 -8.65
CA GLN A 148 -4.62 1.08 -8.16
C GLN A 148 -3.47 0.66 -7.23
N ALA A 149 -3.70 -0.25 -6.29
CA ALA A 149 -2.64 -0.80 -5.44
C ALA A 149 -1.51 -1.45 -6.24
N LYS A 150 -1.84 -2.17 -7.34
CA LYS A 150 -0.83 -2.69 -8.27
C LYS A 150 -0.03 -1.56 -8.91
N ALA A 151 -0.70 -0.53 -9.44
CA ALA A 151 -0.05 0.62 -10.07
C ALA A 151 0.89 1.36 -9.10
N ILE A 152 0.44 1.58 -7.86
CA ILE A 152 1.25 2.18 -6.79
C ILE A 152 2.54 1.37 -6.57
N VAL A 153 2.43 0.05 -6.40
CA VAL A 153 3.63 -0.78 -6.20
C VAL A 153 4.57 -0.73 -7.41
N ASP A 154 4.03 -0.83 -8.63
CA ASP A 154 4.84 -0.77 -9.84
C ASP A 154 5.61 0.57 -9.95
N GLU A 155 4.99 1.67 -9.52
CA GLU A 155 5.61 2.98 -9.45
C GLU A 155 6.65 3.10 -8.32
N LEU A 156 6.40 2.54 -7.14
CA LEU A 156 7.37 2.51 -6.04
C LEU A 156 8.67 1.81 -6.48
N PHE A 157 8.57 0.69 -7.19
CA PHE A 157 9.74 0.01 -7.73
C PHE A 157 10.43 0.80 -8.84
N LYS A 158 9.68 1.47 -9.71
CA LYS A 158 10.27 2.35 -10.74
C LYS A 158 11.07 3.49 -10.11
N ILE A 159 10.53 4.12 -9.06
CA ILE A 159 11.24 5.16 -8.30
C ILE A 159 12.50 4.56 -7.68
N ALA A 160 12.41 3.41 -7.00
CA ALA A 160 13.59 2.76 -6.42
C ALA A 160 14.68 2.45 -7.46
N GLN A 161 14.31 1.93 -8.64
CA GLN A 161 15.23 1.65 -9.73
C GLN A 161 15.93 2.91 -10.26
N ASN A 162 15.22 4.03 -10.37
CA ASN A 162 15.81 5.31 -10.77
C ASN A 162 16.84 5.84 -9.76
N HIS A 163 16.81 5.36 -8.52
CA HIS A 163 17.78 5.64 -7.47
C HIS A 163 18.80 4.50 -7.31
N GLU A 164 19.10 3.80 -8.41
CA GLU A 164 20.13 2.74 -8.55
C GLU A 164 19.91 1.50 -7.68
N LEU A 165 18.67 1.25 -7.24
CA LEU A 165 18.33 0.07 -6.45
C LEU A 165 17.82 -1.05 -7.35
N ASN A 166 18.70 -2.00 -7.65
CA ASN A 166 18.31 -3.27 -8.28
C ASN A 166 17.73 -4.22 -7.23
N ILE A 167 16.43 -4.08 -6.97
CA ILE A 167 15.69 -5.00 -6.09
C ILE A 167 15.20 -6.17 -6.94
N PRO A 168 15.76 -7.39 -6.77
CA PRO A 168 15.41 -8.53 -7.60
C PRO A 168 13.95 -8.95 -7.39
N ARG A 169 13.22 -9.11 -8.50
CA ARG A 169 11.83 -9.56 -8.54
C ARG A 169 11.83 -11.09 -8.61
N ASN A 170 11.85 -11.76 -7.46
CA ASN A 170 12.19 -13.18 -7.38
C ASN A 170 11.02 -14.17 -7.60
N ILE A 171 9.76 -13.72 -7.67
CA ILE A 171 8.59 -14.61 -7.82
C ILE A 171 7.55 -13.95 -8.74
N THR A 172 7.18 -14.54 -9.88
CA THR A 172 6.18 -13.95 -10.79
C THR A 172 4.74 -14.33 -10.40
N TYR A 173 3.76 -13.54 -10.86
CA TYR A 173 2.30 -13.80 -10.71
C TYR A 173 1.89 -15.23 -11.14
N GLN A 174 2.51 -15.75 -12.20
CA GLN A 174 2.30 -17.12 -12.66
C GLN A 174 2.77 -18.15 -11.62
N THR A 175 3.92 -17.95 -10.98
CA THR A 175 4.46 -18.89 -9.98
C THR A 175 3.62 -18.94 -8.70
N ALA A 176 2.98 -17.83 -8.33
CA ALA A 176 2.10 -17.77 -7.15
C ALA A 176 0.72 -18.41 -7.38
N ILE A 177 0.24 -18.44 -8.63
CA ILE A 177 -1.06 -19.03 -9.00
C ILE A 177 -0.94 -20.51 -9.37
N VAL A 178 0.19 -20.94 -9.95
CA VAL A 178 0.39 -22.33 -10.42
C VAL A 178 0.77 -23.30 -9.28
N LYS A 179 1.15 -22.79 -8.10
CA LYS A 179 1.50 -23.62 -6.92
C LYS A 179 0.33 -23.90 -5.95
N GLN A 180 -0.91 -23.60 -6.33
CA GLN A 180 -2.13 -24.06 -5.64
C GLN A 180 -2.82 -25.10 -6.49
#